data_AF-A0A174GKB4-F1
#
_entry.id   AF-A0A174GKB4-F1
#
_cell.length_a   1.000
_cell.length_b   1.000
_cell.length_c   1.000
_cell.angle_alpha   90.00
_cell.angle_beta   90.00
_cell.angle_gamma   90.00
#
_symmetry.space_group_name_H-M   'P 1'
#
loop_
_entity.id
_entity.type
_entity.pdbx_description
1 polymer ?
#
loop_
_entity_poly.entity_id
_entity_poly.type
_entity_poly.pdbx_seq_one_letter_code
_entity_poly.pdbx_strand_id
1 'polypeptide(L)'
;MDNENIKYDPHNYRIHGEENKRLINKSLVECGAGRSIVVDRDDVIISGNGVYEQAQSLGLKVRIIESDGNELIAIKRVDLATDDEKRKLLSFADNRTSDTSSFDFSLLVEDFEVNLPDWGLLSDEIDSLTEDVDSKIPEDLTAPRRKDPPYIKIAFTDMKQAELFEKEMKPLIEKFDGASYVFGGGEL
;
A
#
# COMPACT_ATOMS: atom_id res chain seq x y z
N MET A 1 -23.41 1.58 25.49
CA MET A 1 -23.20 0.70 24.32
C MET A 1 -21.71 0.52 24.26
N ASP A 2 -21.30 -0.62 24.78
CA ASP A 2 -19.89 -1.03 24.85
C ASP A 2 -19.36 -1.17 23.43
N ASN A 3 -18.05 -0.98 23.24
CA ASN A 3 -17.38 -1.17 21.96
C ASN A 3 -17.68 -2.59 21.45
N GLU A 4 -18.68 -2.72 20.58
CA GLU A 4 -18.87 -3.93 19.77
C GLU A 4 -17.58 -4.15 18.98
N ASN A 5 -17.16 -5.40 18.97
CA ASN A 5 -15.78 -5.81 18.79
C ASN A 5 -15.38 -5.75 17.30
N ILE A 6 -15.26 -4.54 16.74
CA ILE A 6 -14.84 -4.32 15.35
C ILE A 6 -13.51 -5.05 15.13
N LYS A 7 -13.51 -5.92 14.13
CA LYS A 7 -12.42 -6.82 13.75
C LYS A 7 -11.65 -6.21 12.59
N TYR A 8 -10.33 -6.35 12.65
CA TYR A 8 -9.51 -6.08 11.49
C TYR A 8 -9.85 -7.04 10.36
N ASP A 9 -9.77 -6.54 9.14
CA ASP A 9 -9.89 -7.39 7.96
C ASP A 9 -8.57 -8.15 7.75
N PRO A 10 -8.58 -9.49 7.85
CA PRO A 10 -7.38 -10.29 7.60
C PRO A 10 -6.94 -10.24 6.13
N HIS A 11 -7.81 -9.77 5.22
CA HIS A 11 -7.62 -9.74 3.77
C HIS A 11 -7.63 -8.30 3.21
N ASN A 12 -7.13 -7.35 4.00
CA ASN A 12 -7.12 -5.94 3.65
C ASN A 12 -6.19 -5.64 2.46
N TYR A 13 -6.76 -5.19 1.34
CA TYR A 13 -6.01 -4.84 0.13
C TYR A 13 -5.06 -3.64 0.26
N ARG A 14 -4.98 -2.97 1.41
CA ARG A 14 -4.07 -1.85 1.66
C ARG A 14 -2.98 -2.22 2.66
N ILE A 15 -1.72 -2.03 2.27
CA ILE A 15 -0.55 -2.19 3.12
C ILE A 15 -0.25 -0.87 3.82
N HIS A 16 -0.24 -0.88 5.15
CA HIS A 16 0.07 0.26 6.00
C HIS A 16 1.45 0.10 6.65
N GLY A 17 2.48 0.73 6.07
CA GLY A 17 3.82 0.78 6.66
C GLY A 17 3.92 1.74 7.85
N GLU A 18 5.03 1.67 8.60
CA GLU A 18 5.25 2.48 9.81
C GLU A 18 5.11 3.99 9.58
N GLU A 19 5.63 4.52 8.47
CA GLU A 19 5.50 5.93 8.14
C GLU A 19 4.03 6.32 7.88
N ASN A 20 3.28 5.46 7.19
CA ASN A 20 1.87 5.69 6.95
C ASN A 20 1.07 5.70 8.27
N LYS A 21 1.30 4.72 9.14
CA LYS A 21 0.69 4.64 10.48
C LYS A 21 1.03 5.86 11.32
N ARG A 22 2.29 6.31 11.30
CA ARG A 22 2.74 7.52 11.99
C ARG A 22 2.00 8.77 11.50
N LEU A 23 1.78 8.91 10.19
CA LEU A 23 1.02 10.01 9.60
C LEU A 23 -0.47 9.95 9.97
N ILE A 24 -1.09 8.76 9.95
CA ILE A 24 -2.47 8.55 10.39
C ILE A 24 -2.62 8.98 11.86
N ASN A 25 -1.72 8.50 12.73
CA ASN A 25 -1.71 8.85 14.14
C ASN A 25 -1.59 10.37 14.35
N LYS A 26 -0.62 11.01 13.68
CA LYS A 26 -0.44 12.47 13.74
C LYS A 26 -1.69 13.21 13.28
N SER A 27 -2.34 12.78 12.19
CA SER A 27 -3.59 13.36 11.72
C SER A 27 -4.70 13.25 12.77
N LEU A 28 -4.88 12.09 13.39
CA LEU A 28 -5.87 11.88 14.44
C LEU A 28 -5.61 12.76 15.67
N VAL A 29 -4.35 12.89 16.10
CA VAL A 29 -3.96 13.72 17.24
C VAL A 29 -4.20 15.21 16.95
N GLU A 30 -3.77 15.70 15.79
CA GLU A 30 -3.80 17.14 15.50
C GLU A 30 -5.17 17.61 15.00
N CYS A 31 -5.89 16.76 14.25
CA CYS A 31 -7.12 17.14 13.56
C CYS A 31 -8.38 16.46 14.11
N GLY A 32 -8.25 15.34 14.81
CA GLY A 32 -9.34 14.41 15.09
C GLY A 32 -9.78 13.63 13.84
N ALA A 33 -10.73 12.71 14.00
CA ALA A 33 -11.27 11.96 12.87
C ALA A 33 -11.97 12.89 11.86
N GLY A 34 -11.62 12.72 10.57
CA GLY A 34 -12.21 13.46 9.45
C GLY A 34 -13.29 12.65 8.71
N ARG A 35 -12.96 11.41 8.35
CA ARG A 35 -13.85 10.45 7.70
C ARG A 35 -14.19 9.29 8.63
N SER A 36 -15.33 8.63 8.37
CA SER A 36 -15.70 7.36 8.99
C SER A 36 -14.91 6.20 8.40
N ILE A 37 -14.83 5.11 9.15
CA ILE A 37 -14.48 3.78 8.62
C ILE A 37 -15.76 3.07 8.15
N VAL A 38 -15.60 2.00 7.39
CA VAL A 38 -16.72 1.14 6.95
C VAL A 38 -16.49 -0.26 7.49
N VAL A 39 -17.51 -0.84 8.11
CA VAL A 39 -17.52 -2.21 8.61
C VAL A 39 -18.66 -2.98 7.95
N ASP A 40 -18.48 -4.28 7.76
CA ASP A 40 -19.52 -5.16 7.24
C ASP A 40 -20.49 -5.59 8.34
N ARG A 41 -21.44 -6.46 7.97
CA ARG A 41 -22.48 -6.98 8.85
C ARG A 41 -21.98 -7.91 9.97
N ASP A 42 -20.73 -8.36 9.89
CA ASP A 42 -20.07 -9.29 10.81
C ASP A 42 -18.97 -8.58 11.62
N ASP A 43 -19.02 -7.24 11.64
CA ASP A 43 -18.11 -6.31 12.30
C ASP A 43 -16.67 -6.31 11.76
N VAL A 44 -16.45 -6.72 10.50
CA VAL A 44 -15.13 -6.72 9.85
C VAL A 44 -14.93 -5.43 9.04
N ILE A 45 -13.77 -4.79 9.17
CA ILE A 45 -13.48 -3.51 8.51
C ILE A 45 -13.32 -3.67 6.99
N ILE A 46 -14.25 -3.13 6.21
CA ILE A 46 -14.12 -3.01 4.74
C ILE A 46 -13.11 -1.92 4.37
N SER A 47 -13.13 -0.78 5.09
CA SER A 47 -12.25 0.35 4.79
C SER A 47 -11.88 1.13 6.05
N GLY A 48 -10.61 1.51 6.14
CA GLY A 48 -10.07 2.25 7.28
C GLY A 48 -9.33 1.42 8.32
N ASN A 49 -8.78 0.26 7.94
CA ASN A 49 -8.00 -0.61 8.84
C ASN A 49 -6.90 0.16 9.60
N GLY A 50 -6.02 0.87 8.88
CA GLY A 50 -4.98 1.69 9.51
C GLY A 50 -5.51 2.84 10.37
N VAL A 51 -6.67 3.42 10.02
CA VAL A 51 -7.31 4.48 10.82
C VAL A 51 -7.84 3.91 12.14
N TYR A 52 -8.51 2.76 12.09
CA TYR A 52 -9.03 2.10 13.28
C TYR A 52 -7.90 1.67 14.22
N GLU A 53 -6.82 1.09 13.69
CA GLU A 53 -5.62 0.73 14.46
C GLU A 53 -5.08 1.92 15.28
N GLN A 54 -4.89 3.07 14.62
CA GLN A 54 -4.37 4.26 15.27
C GLN A 54 -5.40 4.97 16.16
N ALA A 55 -6.69 4.86 15.86
CA ALA A 55 -7.74 5.38 16.74
C ALA A 55 -7.82 4.60 18.06
N GLN A 56 -7.68 3.27 18.00
CA GLN A 56 -7.63 2.40 19.17
C GLN A 56 -6.40 2.71 20.04
N SER A 57 -5.22 2.90 19.43
CA SER A 57 -4.00 3.24 20.18
C SER A 57 -4.09 4.58 20.92
N LEU A 58 -4.93 5.50 20.43
CA LEU A 58 -5.25 6.79 21.06
C LEU A 58 -6.44 6.73 22.04
N GLY A 59 -7.11 5.59 22.18
CA GLY A 59 -8.29 5.44 23.03
C GLY A 59 -9.52 6.22 22.56
N LEU A 60 -9.63 6.49 21.24
CA LEU A 60 -10.78 7.20 20.69
C LEU A 60 -12.03 6.32 20.76
N LYS A 61 -13.15 6.93 21.17
CA LYS A 61 -14.45 6.25 21.20
C LYS A 61 -14.98 6.07 19.78
N VAL A 62 -15.53 4.90 19.50
CA VAL A 62 -16.16 4.58 18.22
C VAL A 62 -17.67 4.62 18.38
N ARG A 63 -18.36 5.18 17.38
CA ARG A 63 -19.81 5.16 17.27
C ARG A 63 -20.18 4.46 15.98
N ILE A 64 -20.98 3.40 16.08
CA ILE A 64 -21.49 2.66 14.94
C ILE A 64 -22.82 3.30 14.49
N ILE A 65 -22.99 3.43 13.18
CA ILE A 65 -24.24 3.82 12.54
C ILE A 65 -24.52 2.74 11.51
N GLU A 66 -25.58 1.96 11.73
CA GLU A 66 -26.01 0.95 10.76
C GLU A 66 -26.55 1.61 9.48
N SER A 67 -26.19 1.06 8.33
CA SER A 67 -26.64 1.50 7.01
C SER A 67 -26.68 0.30 6.08
N ASP A 68 -27.61 0.32 5.13
CA ASP A 68 -27.72 -0.66 4.04
C ASP A 68 -27.03 -0.20 2.74
N GLY A 69 -26.38 0.97 2.78
CA GLY A 69 -25.68 1.57 1.64
C GLY A 69 -26.57 2.37 0.67
N ASN A 70 -27.87 2.50 0.93
CA ASN A 70 -28.78 3.26 0.05
C ASN A 70 -28.82 4.77 0.33
N GLU A 71 -28.20 5.22 1.43
CA GLU A 71 -28.09 6.64 1.80
C GLU A 71 -26.63 7.03 2.08
N LEU A 72 -26.25 8.22 1.61
CA LEU A 72 -24.94 8.80 1.92
C LEU A 72 -24.91 9.35 3.35
N ILE A 73 -24.03 8.81 4.19
CA ILE A 73 -23.81 9.32 5.55
C ILE A 73 -22.77 10.44 5.53
N ALA A 74 -23.20 11.66 5.89
CA ALA A 74 -22.33 12.83 5.99
C ALA A 74 -21.92 13.10 7.45
N ILE A 75 -20.61 13.19 7.72
CA ILE A 75 -20.07 13.58 9.03
C ILE A 75 -19.84 15.09 9.07
N LYS A 76 -20.58 15.81 9.93
CA LYS A 76 -20.42 17.26 10.13
C LYS A 76 -19.54 17.58 11.33
N ARG A 77 -18.34 18.12 11.08
CA ARG A 77 -17.44 18.68 12.12
C ARG A 77 -17.90 20.07 12.54
N VAL A 78 -18.75 20.13 13.57
CA VAL A 78 -19.31 21.39 14.09
C VAL A 78 -18.27 22.28 14.79
N ASP A 79 -17.09 21.74 15.09
CA ASP A 79 -15.95 22.45 15.68
C ASP A 79 -15.03 23.10 14.65
N LEU A 80 -15.30 22.94 13.34
CA LEU A 80 -14.48 23.46 12.25
C LEU A 80 -15.28 24.40 11.34
N ALA A 81 -14.72 25.58 11.06
CA ALA A 81 -15.18 26.52 10.05
C ALA A 81 -14.36 26.41 8.75
N THR A 82 -14.87 27.00 7.66
CA THR A 82 -14.26 26.92 6.32
C THR A 82 -12.82 27.42 6.28
N ASP A 83 -12.52 28.49 7.03
CA ASP A 83 -11.21 29.15 6.98
C ASP A 83 -10.23 28.68 8.06
N ASP A 84 -10.63 27.75 8.92
CA ASP A 84 -9.78 27.24 10.01
C ASP A 84 -8.56 26.51 9.47
N GLU A 85 -7.38 26.84 10.01
CA GLU A 85 -6.13 26.16 9.68
C GLU A 85 -6.19 24.65 9.98
N LYS A 86 -6.86 24.27 11.08
CA LYS A 86 -7.09 22.86 11.42
C LYS A 86 -7.92 22.14 10.36
N ARG A 87 -8.90 22.81 9.76
CA ARG A 87 -9.73 22.26 8.67
C ARG A 87 -8.92 22.10 7.38
N LYS A 88 -8.05 23.06 7.05
CA LYS A 88 -7.11 22.94 5.92
C LYS A 88 -6.13 21.78 6.11
N LEU A 89 -5.54 21.67 7.31
CA LEU A 89 -4.63 20.59 7.66
C LEU A 89 -5.32 19.23 7.60
N LEU A 90 -6.53 19.11 8.15
CA LEU A 90 -7.31 17.87 8.08
C LEU A 90 -7.53 17.43 6.62
N SER A 91 -7.91 18.37 5.75
CA SER A 91 -8.10 18.09 4.32
C SER A 91 -6.83 17.61 3.64
N PHE A 92 -5.66 18.17 3.98
CA PHE A 92 -4.38 17.71 3.44
C PHE A 92 -3.98 16.33 4.00
N ALA A 93 -4.05 16.17 5.32
CA ALA A 93 -3.61 14.97 6.00
C ALA A 93 -4.45 13.74 5.61
N ASP A 94 -5.75 13.92 5.39
CA ASP A 94 -6.64 12.84 4.96
C ASP A 94 -6.23 12.25 3.60
N ASN A 95 -5.94 13.10 2.62
CA ASN A 95 -5.44 12.66 1.32
C ASN A 95 -4.04 12.05 1.43
N ARG A 96 -3.12 12.74 2.13
CA ARG A 96 -1.72 12.29 2.24
C ARG A 96 -1.58 10.93 2.94
N THR A 97 -2.40 10.65 3.94
CA THR A 97 -2.42 9.34 4.62
C THR A 97 -2.99 8.24 3.73
N SER A 98 -3.85 8.57 2.76
CA SER A 98 -4.26 7.62 1.73
C SER A 98 -3.09 7.30 0.79
N ASP A 99 -2.45 8.34 0.25
CA ASP A 99 -1.38 8.24 -0.77
C ASP A 99 -0.11 7.52 -0.28
N THR A 100 0.11 7.48 1.03
CA THR A 100 1.31 6.88 1.64
C THR A 100 1.13 5.39 1.99
N SER A 101 -0.03 4.81 1.70
CA SER A 101 -0.23 3.36 1.69
C SER A 101 -0.10 2.82 0.26
N SER A 102 0.10 1.51 0.12
CA SER A 102 0.15 0.83 -1.19
C SER A 102 -0.91 -0.27 -1.26
N PHE A 103 -1.25 -0.72 -2.46
CA PHE A 103 -2.09 -1.91 -2.61
C PHE A 103 -1.28 -3.18 -2.32
N ASP A 104 -1.94 -4.19 -1.77
CA ASP A 104 -1.46 -5.57 -1.80
C ASP A 104 -1.91 -6.21 -3.11
N PHE A 105 -1.05 -6.12 -4.12
CA PHE A 105 -1.35 -6.68 -5.45
C PHE A 105 -1.46 -8.21 -5.43
N SER A 106 -0.82 -8.89 -4.46
CA SER A 106 -0.94 -10.35 -4.35
C SER A 106 -2.39 -10.74 -4.03
N LEU A 107 -2.99 -10.06 -3.05
CA LEU A 107 -4.40 -10.27 -2.70
C LEU A 107 -5.35 -9.86 -3.83
N LEU A 108 -5.04 -8.76 -4.54
CA LEU A 108 -5.85 -8.32 -5.68
C LEU A 108 -5.84 -9.35 -6.83
N VAL A 109 -4.69 -9.94 -7.14
CA VAL A 109 -4.59 -10.97 -8.18
C VAL A 109 -5.22 -12.29 -7.74
N GLU A 110 -5.17 -12.63 -6.45
CA GLU A 110 -5.81 -13.83 -5.90
C GLU A 110 -7.34 -13.74 -5.96
N ASP A 111 -7.91 -12.60 -5.56
CA ASP A 111 -9.36 -12.44 -5.41
C ASP A 111 -10.06 -11.98 -6.69
N PHE A 112 -9.34 -11.28 -7.58
CA PHE A 112 -9.90 -10.75 -8.82
C PHE A 112 -9.16 -11.33 -10.03
N GLU A 113 -9.89 -12.02 -10.91
CA GLU A 113 -9.43 -12.34 -12.27
C GLU A 113 -9.12 -11.01 -12.97
N VAL A 114 -7.84 -10.66 -13.06
CA VAL A 114 -7.37 -9.28 -13.28
C VAL A 114 -8.01 -8.65 -14.52
N ASN A 115 -9.07 -7.87 -14.29
CA ASN A 115 -9.59 -6.89 -15.23
C ASN A 115 -10.23 -5.75 -14.41
N LEU A 116 -9.39 -5.05 -13.65
CA LEU A 116 -9.72 -3.79 -12.98
C LEU A 116 -9.48 -2.47 -13.78
N PRO A 117 -9.26 -2.44 -15.12
CA PRO A 117 -9.14 -1.17 -15.86
C PRO A 117 -10.33 -0.23 -15.68
N ASP A 118 -11.54 -0.77 -15.53
CA ASP A 118 -12.76 0.03 -15.29
C ASP A 118 -12.71 0.79 -13.95
N TRP A 119 -11.85 0.36 -13.03
CA TRP A 119 -11.59 1.01 -11.74
C TRP A 119 -10.36 1.93 -11.77
N GLY A 120 -9.75 2.15 -12.94
CA GLY A 120 -8.61 3.04 -13.11
C GLY A 120 -7.30 2.50 -12.52
N LEU A 121 -7.27 1.24 -12.08
CA LEU A 121 -6.03 0.49 -11.90
C LEU A 121 -5.52 0.16 -13.30
N LEU A 122 -4.46 0.85 -13.72
CA LEU A 122 -3.91 0.70 -15.07
C LEU A 122 -3.58 -0.77 -15.31
N SER A 123 -4.04 -1.30 -16.45
CA SER A 123 -3.65 -2.62 -16.91
C SER A 123 -2.12 -2.71 -16.91
N ASP A 124 -1.40 -1.67 -17.33
CA ASP A 124 0.07 -1.65 -17.36
C ASP A 124 0.74 -1.92 -15.98
N GLU A 125 0.13 -1.50 -14.86
CA GLU A 125 0.65 -1.79 -13.52
C GLU A 125 0.49 -3.26 -13.15
N ILE A 126 -0.60 -3.91 -13.61
CA ILE A 126 -0.89 -5.31 -13.31
C ILE A 126 -0.37 -6.27 -14.39
N ASP A 127 -0.34 -5.87 -15.66
CA ASP A 127 0.28 -6.55 -16.78
C ASP A 127 1.79 -6.68 -16.51
N SER A 128 2.44 -5.68 -15.91
CA SER A 128 3.83 -5.83 -15.47
C SER A 128 4.05 -6.91 -14.39
N LEU A 129 2.99 -7.28 -13.65
CA LEU A 129 2.99 -8.29 -12.60
C LEU A 129 2.42 -9.66 -13.06
N THR A 130 1.69 -9.68 -14.17
CA THR A 130 0.94 -10.85 -14.68
C THR A 130 1.32 -11.26 -16.10
N GLU A 131 2.14 -10.48 -16.82
CA GLU A 131 2.82 -10.93 -18.02
C GLU A 131 3.62 -12.18 -17.65
N ASP A 132 3.19 -13.30 -18.23
CA ASP A 132 3.97 -14.54 -18.30
C ASP A 132 5.42 -14.16 -18.58
N VAL A 133 6.31 -14.41 -17.63
CA VAL A 133 7.77 -14.18 -17.71
C VAL A 133 8.43 -15.01 -18.84
N ASP A 134 7.64 -15.69 -19.67
CA ASP A 134 8.04 -16.41 -20.88
C ASP A 134 7.84 -15.60 -22.19
N SER A 135 7.35 -14.36 -22.15
CA SER A 135 7.36 -13.50 -23.35
C SER A 135 8.75 -12.96 -23.66
N LYS A 136 9.54 -13.82 -24.32
CA LYS A 136 10.77 -13.56 -25.09
C LYS A 136 11.86 -12.79 -24.34
N ILE A 137 12.55 -13.52 -23.46
CA ILE A 137 13.95 -13.24 -23.13
C ILE A 137 14.72 -13.15 -24.47
N PRO A 138 15.41 -12.03 -24.76
CA PRO A 138 16.33 -11.93 -25.90
C PRO A 138 17.25 -13.16 -25.95
N GLU A 139 17.44 -13.78 -27.11
CA GLU A 139 18.19 -15.05 -27.22
C GLU A 139 19.63 -14.94 -26.66
N ASP A 140 20.21 -13.74 -26.65
CA ASP A 140 21.50 -13.39 -26.06
C ASP A 140 21.52 -13.36 -24.52
N LEU A 141 20.35 -13.41 -23.87
CA LEU A 141 20.16 -13.51 -22.42
C LEU A 141 19.69 -14.91 -21.98
N THR A 142 19.50 -15.86 -22.91
CA THR A 142 19.22 -17.26 -22.59
C THR A 142 20.51 -18.08 -22.49
N ALA A 143 20.86 -18.52 -21.28
CA ALA A 143 21.90 -19.53 -21.08
C ALA A 143 21.28 -20.94 -21.17
N PRO A 144 21.96 -21.94 -21.75
CA PRO A 144 21.47 -23.32 -21.71
C PRO A 144 21.26 -23.73 -20.24
N ARG A 145 20.11 -24.34 -19.91
CA ARG A 145 19.78 -24.81 -18.55
C ARG A 145 20.96 -25.60 -17.97
N ARG A 146 21.74 -24.95 -17.10
CA ARG A 146 22.79 -25.59 -16.30
C ARG A 146 22.23 -25.87 -14.91
N LYS A 147 22.87 -26.80 -14.21
CA LYS A 147 22.62 -27.15 -12.81
C LYS A 147 22.86 -25.99 -11.83
N ASP A 148 23.23 -24.82 -12.34
CA ASP A 148 23.66 -23.68 -11.57
C ASP A 148 22.42 -22.90 -11.07
N PRO A 149 22.52 -22.25 -9.89
CA PRO A 149 21.43 -21.44 -9.36
C PRO A 149 20.96 -20.36 -10.34
N PRO A 150 19.66 -20.00 -10.31
CA PRO A 150 19.16 -18.89 -11.12
C PRO A 150 19.88 -17.59 -10.70
N TYR A 151 20.16 -16.73 -11.68
CA TYR A 151 20.76 -15.42 -11.45
C TYR A 151 19.99 -14.33 -12.21
N ILE A 152 20.06 -13.11 -11.69
CA ILE A 152 19.46 -11.92 -12.29
C ILE A 152 20.61 -11.03 -12.79
N LYS A 153 20.55 -10.58 -14.04
CA LYS A 153 21.49 -9.62 -14.62
C LYS A 153 20.75 -8.32 -14.93
N ILE A 154 21.21 -7.22 -14.35
CA ILE A 154 20.65 -5.88 -14.55
C ILE A 154 21.71 -5.03 -15.24
N ALA A 155 21.35 -4.42 -16.37
CA ALA A 155 22.23 -3.53 -17.12
C ALA A 155 21.73 -2.09 -17.02
N PHE A 156 22.66 -1.16 -16.81
CA PHE A 156 22.38 0.27 -16.76
C PHE A 156 23.07 0.97 -17.93
N THR A 157 22.35 1.88 -18.56
CA THR A 157 22.90 2.77 -19.60
C THR A 157 23.62 3.98 -18.99
N ASP A 158 23.41 4.24 -17.69
CA ASP A 158 23.97 5.36 -16.93
C ASP A 158 24.58 4.85 -15.62
N MET A 159 25.85 5.18 -15.38
CA MET A 159 26.58 4.72 -14.19
C MET A 159 26.05 5.33 -12.88
N LYS A 160 25.50 6.55 -12.89
CA LYS A 160 24.92 7.15 -11.68
C LYS A 160 23.64 6.43 -11.28
N GLN A 161 22.84 5.99 -12.25
CA GLN A 161 21.68 5.16 -11.95
C GLN A 161 22.09 3.77 -11.43
N ALA A 162 23.16 3.19 -11.97
CA ALA A 162 23.72 1.93 -11.46
C ALA A 162 24.16 2.05 -10.00
N GLU A 163 24.90 3.11 -9.66
CA GLU A 163 25.38 3.37 -8.31
C GLU A 163 24.24 3.63 -7.31
N LEU A 164 23.21 4.37 -7.72
CA LEU A 164 22.03 4.62 -6.89
C LEU A 164 21.26 3.32 -6.62
N PHE A 165 21.08 2.51 -7.65
CA PHE A 165 20.44 1.20 -7.53
C PHE A 165 21.22 0.26 -6.59
N GLU A 166 22.54 0.19 -6.72
CA GLU A 166 23.37 -0.65 -5.84
C GLU A 166 23.18 -0.26 -4.37
N LYS A 167 23.17 1.05 -4.08
CA LYS A 167 23.01 1.57 -2.73
C LYS A 167 21.69 1.14 -2.08
N GLU A 168 20.60 1.12 -2.84
CA GLU A 168 19.28 0.74 -2.33
C GLU A 168 19.09 -0.78 -2.26
N MET A 169 19.65 -1.51 -3.22
CA MET A 169 19.51 -2.96 -3.34
C MET A 169 20.34 -3.73 -2.30
N LYS A 170 21.55 -3.27 -1.98
CA LYS A 170 22.46 -3.97 -1.06
C LYS A 170 21.82 -4.40 0.28
N PRO A 171 21.14 -3.52 1.05
CA PRO A 171 20.51 -3.92 2.31
C PRO A 171 19.31 -4.86 2.13
N LEU A 172 18.77 -5.00 0.91
CA LEU A 172 17.70 -5.96 0.60
C LEU A 172 18.28 -7.36 0.35
N ILE A 173 19.38 -7.46 -0.40
CA ILE A 173 20.04 -8.74 -0.70
C ILE A 173 20.63 -9.37 0.56
N GLU A 174 21.19 -8.58 1.46
CA GLU A 174 21.76 -9.04 2.73
C GLU A 174 20.74 -9.77 3.64
N LYS A 175 19.43 -9.70 3.34
CA LYS A 175 18.36 -10.38 4.09
C LYS A 175 18.14 -11.83 3.66
N PHE A 176 18.75 -12.27 2.56
CA PHE A 176 18.55 -13.60 1.99
C PHE A 176 19.81 -14.46 2.10
N ASP A 177 19.72 -15.53 2.90
CA ASP A 177 20.82 -16.49 3.04
C ASP A 177 21.11 -17.19 1.69
N GLY A 178 22.36 -17.12 1.25
CA GLY A 178 22.83 -17.74 0.00
C GLY A 178 22.73 -16.83 -1.24
N ALA A 179 22.22 -15.60 -1.10
CA ALA A 179 22.26 -14.61 -2.17
C ALA A 179 23.65 -13.97 -2.26
N SER A 180 24.19 -13.86 -3.48
CA SER A 180 25.40 -13.09 -3.75
C SER A 180 25.16 -12.21 -4.97
N TYR A 181 25.71 -11.00 -4.96
CA TYR A 181 25.63 -10.07 -6.08
C TYR A 181 27.03 -9.59 -6.44
N VAL A 182 27.23 -9.29 -7.71
CA VAL A 182 28.48 -8.72 -8.24
C VAL A 182 28.12 -7.42 -8.94
N PHE A 183 28.78 -6.34 -8.54
CA PHE A 183 28.64 -5.02 -9.17
C PHE A 183 29.99 -4.60 -9.73
N GLY A 184 30.03 -4.31 -11.04
CA GLY A 184 31.25 -3.91 -11.72
C GLY A 184 30.96 -3.29 -13.08
N GLY A 185 31.70 -2.23 -13.42
CA GLY A 185 31.67 -1.61 -14.74
C GLY A 185 32.62 -2.35 -15.68
N GLY A 186 32.13 -3.36 -16.39
CA GLY A 186 32.81 -3.96 -17.52
C GLY A 186 32.14 -3.56 -18.82
N GLU A 187 32.91 -3.29 -19.87
CA GLU A 187 32.38 -3.32 -21.24
C GLU A 187 31.95 -4.77 -21.55
N LEU A 188 30.79 -4.92 -22.18
CA LEU A 188 30.26 -6.22 -22.63
C LEU A 188 31.12 -6.81 -23.74
#